data_AF-A0AAD4VFL2-F1
#
_entry.id   AF-A0AAD4VFL2-F1
#
_cell.length_a   1.000
_cell.length_b   1.000
_cell.length_c   1.000
_cell.angle_alpha   90.00
_cell.angle_beta   90.00
_cell.angle_gamma   90.00
#
_symmetry.space_group_name_H-M   'P 1'
#
loop_
_entity.id
_entity.type
_entity.pdbx_description
1 polymer ?
#
loop_
_entity_poly.entity_id
_entity_poly.type
_entity_poly.pdbx_seq_one_letter_code
_entity_poly.pdbx_strand_id
1 'polypeptide(L)'
;MLDSGNFVTYNAHQEIVWQSFRHTTDTLLPGQRKFVEEELFSPKSETDHSTGIFCLKMQDDGNLFSQNAYYSSGTAKTENNVTLNFDVDGHLYLLNNTGSNIRNTTGGNLPTDQGISYLMRIDADGILQLYSNNILCGLNSYCMSIDLEAECRCLPGFESASQRNDQTSGCARNLVANFCKDKNENFTYTMQDLPSTVWENVPYLVLTLEDKEACKQACLEDCNCKAALFNHGSCLRERLPLRYRRRQMTTSNIALIKGGISTTAPEIDTIS
;
A
#
# COMPACT_ATOMS: atom_id res chain seq x y z
N MET A 1 -23.50 -8.83 12.06
CA MET A 1 -22.51 -8.03 11.32
C MET A 1 -23.25 -7.34 10.19
N LEU A 2 -23.03 -6.04 9.99
CA LEU A 2 -23.66 -5.26 8.92
C LEU A 2 -22.86 -5.41 7.62
N ASP A 3 -23.51 -5.18 6.47
CA ASP A 3 -22.87 -5.25 5.15
C ASP A 3 -21.75 -4.20 4.96
N SER A 4 -21.75 -3.15 5.78
CA SER A 4 -20.66 -2.16 5.85
C SER A 4 -19.38 -2.69 6.50
N GLY A 5 -19.38 -3.93 7.01
CA GLY A 5 -18.28 -4.49 7.81
C GLY A 5 -18.34 -4.10 9.29
N ASN A 6 -19.28 -3.24 9.70
CA ASN A 6 -19.45 -2.88 11.11
C ASN A 6 -20.07 -4.05 11.89
N PHE A 7 -19.32 -4.60 12.85
CA PHE A 7 -19.87 -5.49 13.86
C PHE A 7 -20.53 -4.68 14.97
N VAL A 8 -21.82 -4.88 15.17
CA VAL A 8 -22.63 -4.13 16.14
C VAL A 8 -23.33 -5.11 17.07
N THR A 9 -23.31 -4.82 18.37
CA THR A 9 -24.09 -5.55 19.36
C THR A 9 -25.22 -4.67 19.87
N TYR A 10 -26.40 -5.25 20.01
CA TYR A 10 -27.62 -4.57 20.45
C TYR A 10 -28.07 -5.08 21.81
N ASN A 11 -28.71 -4.22 22.60
CA ASN A 11 -29.44 -4.65 23.80
C ASN A 11 -30.86 -5.15 23.44
N ALA A 12 -31.63 -5.54 24.45
CA ALA A 12 -33.02 -6.00 24.29
C ALA A 12 -33.97 -4.95 23.71
N HIS A 13 -33.62 -3.66 23.80
CA HIS A 13 -34.38 -2.54 23.23
C HIS A 13 -33.89 -2.13 21.83
N GLN A 14 -33.03 -2.94 21.20
CA GLN A 14 -32.42 -2.67 19.89
C GLN A 14 -31.51 -1.42 19.87
N GLU A 15 -30.97 -1.03 21.01
CA GLU A 15 -30.00 0.07 21.09
C GLU A 15 -28.58 -0.48 20.93
N ILE A 16 -27.74 0.25 20.21
CA ILE A 16 -26.33 -0.10 20.00
C ILE A 16 -25.58 0.07 21.32
N VAL A 17 -25.07 -1.04 21.88
CA VAL A 17 -24.24 -1.01 23.10
C VAL A 17 -22.74 -1.07 22.80
N TRP A 18 -22.36 -1.61 21.65
CA TRP A 18 -20.97 -1.65 21.19
C TRP A 18 -20.92 -1.76 19.67
N GLN A 19 -19.88 -1.18 19.05
CA GLN A 19 -19.63 -1.34 17.62
C GLN A 19 -18.13 -1.30 17.30
N SER A 20 -17.73 -2.13 16.34
CA SER A 20 -16.34 -2.20 15.87
C SER A 20 -15.82 -0.90 15.28
N PHE A 21 -16.70 -0.10 14.66
CA PHE A 21 -16.28 1.17 14.02
C PHE A 21 -15.76 2.22 15.00
N ARG A 22 -16.02 2.06 16.32
CA ARG A 22 -15.47 2.89 17.39
C ARG A 22 -14.10 2.43 17.90
N HIS A 23 -13.61 1.29 17.41
CA HIS A 23 -12.36 0.66 17.84
C HIS A 23 -11.52 0.26 16.62
N THR A 24 -11.18 1.22 15.77
CA THR A 24 -10.30 0.95 14.63
C THR A 24 -8.88 0.67 15.07
N THR A 25 -8.21 -0.19 14.31
CA THR A 25 -6.77 -0.39 14.38
C THR A 25 -6.07 0.54 13.39
N ASP A 26 -5.89 0.07 12.16
CA ASP A 26 -5.08 0.66 11.10
C ASP A 26 -5.90 1.04 9.85
N THR A 27 -7.18 0.65 9.82
CA THR A 27 -8.05 0.75 8.64
C THR A 27 -9.32 1.56 8.91
N LEU A 28 -9.71 2.38 7.93
CA LEU A 28 -10.97 3.10 7.82
C LEU A 28 -11.79 2.53 6.67
N LEU A 29 -13.04 2.16 6.96
CA LEU A 29 -14.00 1.68 5.97
C LEU A 29 -15.00 2.78 5.57
N PRO A 30 -15.60 2.70 4.37
CA PRO A 30 -16.59 3.69 3.95
C PRO A 30 -17.76 3.80 4.92
N GLY A 31 -18.23 5.03 5.15
CA GLY A 31 -19.27 5.34 6.13
C GLY A 31 -18.78 5.37 7.58
N GLN A 32 -17.51 5.05 7.82
CA GLN A 32 -16.88 5.18 9.12
C GLN A 32 -16.52 6.64 9.41
N ARG A 33 -16.73 7.05 10.66
CA ARG A 33 -16.40 8.39 11.15
C ARG A 33 -15.45 8.29 12.32
N LYS A 34 -14.48 9.19 12.35
CA LYS A 34 -13.53 9.38 13.44
C LYS A 34 -13.85 10.64 14.19
N PHE A 35 -14.01 10.46 15.49
CA PHE A 35 -14.32 11.52 16.44
C PHE A 35 -13.04 12.01 17.11
N VAL A 36 -13.15 13.15 17.78
CA VAL A 36 -12.07 13.75 18.58
C VAL A 36 -11.49 12.72 19.55
N GLU A 37 -10.16 12.71 19.67
CA GLU A 37 -9.38 11.75 20.47
C GLU A 37 -9.39 10.29 20.00
N GLU A 38 -10.11 9.94 18.93
CA GLU A 38 -9.96 8.62 18.31
C GLU A 38 -8.68 8.56 17.46
N GLU A 39 -7.89 7.50 17.68
CA GLU A 39 -6.58 7.30 17.08
C GLU A 39 -6.61 6.12 16.09
N LEU A 40 -5.86 6.26 14.99
CA LEU A 40 -5.61 5.20 14.02
C LEU A 40 -4.11 4.91 14.03
N PHE A 41 -3.75 3.68 14.36
CA PHE A 41 -2.35 3.27 14.49
C PHE A 41 -1.92 2.43 13.30
N SER A 42 -0.70 2.65 12.81
CA SER A 42 -0.07 1.73 11.88
C SER A 42 0.14 0.36 12.53
N PRO A 43 0.27 -0.72 11.74
CA PRO A 43 0.91 -1.93 12.23
C PRO A 43 2.39 -1.66 12.53
N LYS A 44 3.01 -2.54 13.31
CA LYS A 44 4.44 -2.49 13.63
C LYS A 44 5.31 -2.88 12.44
N SER A 45 4.83 -3.83 11.63
CA SER A 45 5.44 -4.16 10.33
C SER A 45 4.40 -4.80 9.41
N GLU A 46 4.78 -5.10 8.16
CA GLU A 46 3.91 -5.77 7.20
C GLU A 46 3.42 -7.16 7.66
N THR A 47 4.20 -7.84 8.51
CA THR A 47 3.88 -9.18 9.02
C THR A 47 3.49 -9.18 10.50
N ASP A 48 3.68 -8.06 11.19
CA ASP A 48 3.36 -7.89 12.61
C ASP A 48 2.28 -6.80 12.74
N HIS A 49 1.03 -7.25 12.81
CA HIS A 49 -0.16 -6.40 12.95
C HIS A 49 -0.38 -5.86 14.37
N SER A 50 0.57 -6.03 15.28
CA SER A 50 0.56 -5.30 16.55
C SER A 50 0.72 -3.80 16.33
N THR A 51 0.34 -3.00 17.33
CA THR A 51 0.38 -1.53 17.28
C THR A 51 1.79 -1.01 16.98
N GLY A 52 1.91 -0.25 15.90
CA GLY A 52 3.12 0.43 15.47
C GLY A 52 3.28 1.83 16.05
N ILE A 53 4.21 2.60 15.48
CA ILE A 53 4.62 3.91 16.00
C ILE A 53 3.98 5.10 15.29
N PHE A 54 3.31 4.87 14.15
CA PHE A 54 2.65 5.94 13.41
C PHE A 54 1.20 5.99 13.83
N CYS A 55 0.74 7.19 14.16
CA CYS A 55 -0.61 7.43 14.65
C CYS A 55 -1.20 8.63 13.93
N LEU A 56 -2.38 8.46 13.34
CA LEU A 56 -3.21 9.54 12.83
C LEU A 56 -4.31 9.84 13.86
N LYS A 57 -4.42 11.10 14.27
CA LYS A 57 -5.33 11.53 15.34
C LYS A 57 -6.13 12.74 14.92
N MET A 58 -7.42 12.71 15.21
CA MET A 58 -8.28 13.89 15.19
C MET A 58 -8.15 14.62 16.53
N GLN A 59 -7.50 15.79 16.53
CA GLN A 59 -7.28 16.58 17.73
C GLN A 59 -8.54 17.37 18.14
N ASP A 60 -8.59 17.75 19.41
CA ASP A 60 -9.64 18.57 20.01
C ASP A 60 -9.77 19.97 19.40
N ASP A 61 -8.66 20.53 18.94
CA ASP A 61 -8.58 21.83 18.25
C ASP A 61 -9.09 21.81 16.79
N GLY A 62 -9.60 20.67 16.33
CA GLY A 62 -10.13 20.47 14.98
C GLY A 62 -9.06 20.19 13.93
N ASN A 63 -7.81 19.93 14.33
CA ASN A 63 -6.73 19.55 13.44
C ASN A 63 -6.61 18.03 13.28
N LEU A 64 -6.47 17.56 12.05
CA LEU A 64 -6.07 16.18 11.77
C LEU A 64 -4.55 16.12 11.71
N PHE A 65 -3.94 15.33 12.58
CA PHE A 65 -2.49 15.33 12.80
C PHE A 65 -1.91 13.92 12.84
N SER A 66 -0.72 13.75 12.24
CA SER A 66 0.07 12.53 12.36
C SER A 66 1.20 12.73 13.39
N GLN A 67 1.28 11.87 14.42
CA GLN A 67 2.08 12.06 15.64
C GLN A 67 3.61 12.18 15.42
N ASN A 68 4.10 11.89 14.21
CA ASN A 68 5.49 12.10 13.78
C ASN A 68 5.67 13.24 12.75
N ALA A 69 4.72 14.18 12.69
CA ALA A 69 4.74 15.44 11.94
C ALA A 69 4.85 15.35 10.40
N TYR A 70 4.56 14.19 9.79
CA TYR A 70 4.53 14.05 8.33
C TYR A 70 3.32 14.72 7.67
N TYR A 71 2.26 15.02 8.43
CA TYR A 71 1.04 15.63 7.91
C TYR A 71 0.28 16.41 9.00
N SER A 72 -0.29 17.54 8.60
CA SER A 72 -1.26 18.32 9.35
C SER A 72 -2.28 18.90 8.38
N SER A 73 -3.58 18.82 8.69
CA SER A 73 -4.63 19.42 7.85
C SER A 73 -4.60 20.95 7.88
N GLY A 74 -3.98 21.54 8.92
CA GLY A 74 -3.94 23.00 9.10
C GLY A 74 -5.30 23.58 9.47
N THR A 75 -6.17 22.77 10.09
CA THR A 75 -7.53 23.14 10.50
C THR A 75 -7.63 23.40 12.01
N ALA A 76 -6.49 23.54 12.68
CA ALA A 76 -6.43 23.96 14.07
C ALA A 76 -7.13 25.32 14.27
N LYS A 77 -7.97 25.43 15.31
CA LYS A 77 -8.72 26.65 15.68
C LYS A 77 -9.82 27.06 14.71
N THR A 78 -10.14 26.23 13.73
CA THR A 78 -11.25 26.54 12.82
C THR A 78 -12.57 26.37 13.58
N GLU A 79 -12.79 25.23 14.26
CA GLU A 79 -14.02 24.93 15.03
C GLU A 79 -13.80 23.78 16.05
N ASN A 80 -14.69 23.68 17.05
CA ASN A 80 -14.74 22.55 18.00
C ASN A 80 -15.52 21.36 17.39
N ASN A 81 -15.16 20.12 17.73
CA ASN A 81 -15.86 18.88 17.30
C ASN A 81 -15.81 18.59 15.79
N VAL A 82 -14.64 18.77 15.18
CA VAL A 82 -14.41 18.32 13.79
C VAL A 82 -14.32 16.79 13.74
N THR A 83 -14.87 16.20 12.69
CA THR A 83 -14.85 14.77 12.44
C THR A 83 -14.16 14.45 11.13
N LEU A 84 -13.39 13.36 11.11
CA LEU A 84 -12.83 12.79 9.89
C LEU A 84 -13.79 11.73 9.33
N ASN A 85 -14.14 11.86 8.05
CA ASN A 85 -15.15 11.07 7.37
C ASN A 85 -14.56 10.46 6.10
N PHE A 86 -14.85 9.18 5.87
CA PHE A 86 -14.43 8.45 4.68
C PHE A 86 -15.66 7.85 3.97
N ASP A 87 -15.82 8.15 2.69
CA ASP A 87 -17.03 7.84 1.92
C ASP A 87 -16.77 6.80 0.82
N VAL A 88 -17.85 6.26 0.27
CA VAL A 88 -17.85 5.11 -0.67
C VAL A 88 -17.15 5.40 -1.99
N ASP A 89 -16.96 6.67 -2.36
CA ASP A 89 -16.28 7.14 -3.56
C ASP A 89 -14.78 7.45 -3.32
N GLY A 90 -14.23 7.01 -2.19
CA GLY A 90 -12.84 7.26 -1.82
C GLY A 90 -12.59 8.67 -1.26
N HIS A 91 -13.64 9.42 -0.96
CA HIS A 91 -13.52 10.78 -0.44
C HIS A 91 -13.23 10.80 1.06
N LEU A 92 -12.09 11.36 1.45
CA LEU A 92 -11.67 11.61 2.82
C LEU A 92 -11.77 13.10 3.10
N TYR A 93 -12.58 13.50 4.08
CA TYR A 93 -12.85 14.91 4.36
C TYR A 93 -13.16 15.17 5.83
N LEU A 94 -13.05 16.45 6.21
CA LEU A 94 -13.35 16.94 7.54
C LEU A 94 -14.70 17.67 7.55
N LEU A 95 -15.58 17.26 8.45
CA LEU A 95 -16.84 17.96 8.73
C LEU A 95 -16.75 18.68 10.06
N ASN A 96 -17.29 19.88 10.12
CA ASN A 96 -17.47 20.60 11.37
C ASN A 96 -18.72 20.14 12.15
N ASN A 97 -19.00 20.76 13.30
CA ASN A 97 -20.13 20.40 14.14
C ASN A 97 -21.51 20.66 13.49
N THR A 98 -21.59 21.54 12.50
CA THR A 98 -22.81 21.82 11.71
C THR A 98 -23.01 20.83 10.56
N GLY A 99 -22.03 19.95 10.31
CA GLY A 99 -22.03 19.04 9.16
C GLY A 99 -21.52 19.69 7.87
N SER A 100 -20.92 20.88 7.93
CA SER A 100 -20.32 21.54 6.78
C SER A 100 -18.91 21.01 6.52
N ASN A 101 -18.56 20.80 5.25
CA ASN A 101 -17.24 20.36 4.85
C ASN A 101 -16.26 21.53 4.91
N ILE A 102 -15.26 21.39 5.77
CA ILE A 102 -14.22 22.42 5.99
C ILE A 102 -12.92 22.07 5.27
N ARG A 103 -12.71 20.81 4.89
CA ARG A 103 -11.49 20.37 4.22
C ARG A 103 -11.69 19.03 3.50
N ASN A 104 -11.35 19.01 2.22
CA ASN A 104 -11.14 17.77 1.47
C ASN A 104 -9.66 17.35 1.59
N THR A 105 -9.43 16.09 1.98
CA THR A 105 -8.10 15.48 2.05
C THR A 105 -7.79 14.69 0.78
N THR A 106 -8.80 14.08 0.17
CA THR A 106 -8.73 13.45 -1.16
C THR A 106 -9.74 14.09 -2.12
N GLY A 107 -9.59 13.85 -3.43
CA GLY A 107 -10.51 14.39 -4.45
C GLY A 107 -11.85 13.65 -4.57
N GLY A 108 -11.97 12.44 -4.00
CA GLY A 108 -13.17 11.61 -4.12
C GLY A 108 -13.53 11.27 -5.56
N ASN A 109 -14.83 11.07 -5.82
CA ASN A 109 -15.41 10.82 -7.14
C ASN A 109 -14.85 9.57 -7.85
N LEU A 110 -14.37 8.58 -7.09
CA LEU A 110 -13.92 7.34 -7.69
C LEU A 110 -15.14 6.48 -8.12
N PRO A 111 -14.98 5.62 -9.14
CA PRO A 111 -16.05 4.75 -9.59
C PRO A 111 -16.57 3.87 -8.44
N THR A 112 -17.88 3.87 -8.26
CA THR A 112 -18.59 3.06 -7.24
C THR A 112 -19.42 1.95 -7.87
N ASP A 113 -19.01 1.51 -9.07
CA ASP A 113 -19.66 0.44 -9.81
C ASP A 113 -19.72 -0.86 -9.01
N GLN A 114 -20.64 -1.75 -9.40
CA GLN A 114 -20.85 -3.01 -8.70
C GLN A 114 -19.55 -3.82 -8.59
N GLY A 115 -19.14 -4.08 -7.35
CA GLY A 115 -17.95 -4.86 -7.04
C GLY A 115 -16.70 -4.05 -6.75
N ILE A 116 -16.73 -2.71 -6.79
CA ILE A 116 -15.62 -1.88 -6.33
C ILE A 116 -15.89 -1.37 -4.90
N SER A 117 -15.00 -1.68 -3.98
CA SER A 117 -14.97 -1.17 -2.62
C SER A 117 -13.63 -0.56 -2.31
N TYR A 118 -13.66 0.54 -1.55
CA TYR A 118 -12.47 1.24 -1.10
C TYR A 118 -12.28 1.09 0.40
N LEU A 119 -11.03 1.05 0.84
CA LEU A 119 -10.66 1.20 2.25
C LEU A 119 -9.45 2.12 2.34
N MET A 120 -9.32 2.86 3.42
CA MET A 120 -8.09 3.60 3.71
C MET A 120 -7.35 2.92 4.84
N ARG A 121 -6.03 2.78 4.71
CA ARG A 121 -5.21 2.13 5.72
C ARG A 121 -3.91 2.90 5.93
N ILE A 122 -3.50 3.05 7.19
CA ILE A 122 -2.17 3.54 7.53
C ILE A 122 -1.19 2.36 7.56
N ASP A 123 -0.20 2.41 6.68
CA ASP A 123 0.79 1.34 6.55
C ASP A 123 1.88 1.40 7.62
N ALA A 124 2.70 0.34 7.69
CA ALA A 124 3.81 0.24 8.64
C ALA A 124 4.86 1.37 8.49
N ASP A 125 4.88 2.05 7.34
CA ASP A 125 5.74 3.20 7.08
C ASP A 125 5.09 4.57 7.40
N GLY A 126 3.86 4.56 7.93
CA GLY A 126 3.14 5.74 8.38
C GLY A 126 2.36 6.49 7.29
N ILE A 127 2.30 5.95 6.08
CA ILE A 127 1.54 6.56 4.97
C ILE A 127 0.09 6.07 5.03
N LEU A 128 -0.88 7.00 5.02
CA LEU A 128 -2.30 6.68 4.83
C LEU A 128 -2.58 6.52 3.34
N GLN A 129 -2.94 5.31 2.92
CA GLN A 129 -3.18 4.96 1.52
C GLN A 129 -4.64 4.54 1.29
N LEU A 130 -5.14 4.82 0.09
CA LEU A 130 -6.45 4.37 -0.40
C LEU A 130 -6.27 3.08 -1.20
N TYR A 131 -7.00 2.05 -0.83
CA TYR A 131 -6.99 0.73 -1.46
C TYR A 131 -8.33 0.51 -2.14
N SER A 132 -8.32 -0.23 -3.25
CA SER A 132 -9.53 -0.77 -3.86
C SER A 132 -9.45 -2.28 -3.98
N ASN A 133 -10.59 -2.95 -3.81
CA ASN A 133 -10.71 -4.39 -4.02
C ASN A 133 -10.62 -4.82 -5.50
N ASN A 134 -10.43 -3.90 -6.45
CA ASN A 134 -10.16 -4.24 -7.85
C ASN A 134 -8.65 -4.42 -8.10
N ILE A 135 -7.82 -4.26 -7.06
CA ILE A 135 -6.37 -4.46 -7.07
C ILE A 135 -6.01 -5.49 -5.98
N LEU A 136 -6.46 -6.73 -6.17
CA LEU A 136 -6.38 -7.84 -5.19
C LEU A 136 -5.07 -8.64 -5.20
N CYS A 137 -4.10 -8.25 -6.03
CA CYS A 137 -2.86 -9.01 -6.11
C CYS A 137 -2.00 -8.72 -4.88
N GLY A 138 -1.67 -9.75 -4.11
CA GLY A 138 -0.87 -9.60 -2.89
C GLY A 138 0.53 -9.04 -3.15
N LEU A 139 1.29 -8.79 -2.08
CA LEU A 139 2.60 -8.11 -2.16
C LEU A 139 3.55 -8.76 -3.19
N ASN A 140 4.37 -7.95 -3.85
CA ASN A 140 5.37 -8.39 -4.83
C ASN A 140 4.81 -9.18 -6.02
N SER A 141 3.54 -8.96 -6.35
CA SER A 141 2.90 -9.48 -7.56
C SER A 141 2.39 -8.32 -8.43
N TYR A 142 1.95 -8.64 -9.65
CA TYR A 142 1.34 -7.70 -10.57
C TYR A 142 0.07 -8.29 -11.17
N CYS A 143 -0.91 -7.42 -11.43
CA CYS A 143 -2.16 -7.75 -12.06
C CYS A 143 -2.03 -7.68 -13.59
N MET A 144 -2.57 -8.68 -14.27
CA MET A 144 -2.77 -8.68 -15.71
C MET A 144 -4.22 -9.03 -16.01
N SER A 145 -4.84 -8.30 -16.93
CA SER A 145 -6.17 -8.64 -17.42
C SER A 145 -6.02 -9.58 -18.62
N ILE A 146 -6.52 -10.80 -18.50
CA ILE A 146 -6.66 -11.77 -19.60
C ILE A 146 -8.15 -12.04 -19.74
N ASP A 147 -8.70 -11.81 -20.93
CA ASP A 147 -10.10 -12.09 -21.26
C ASP A 147 -11.14 -11.52 -20.26
N LEU A 148 -10.88 -10.29 -19.77
CA LEU A 148 -11.68 -9.58 -18.75
C LEU A 148 -11.61 -10.15 -17.32
N GLU A 149 -10.79 -11.18 -17.09
CA GLU A 149 -10.46 -11.68 -15.75
C GLU A 149 -9.12 -11.11 -15.27
N ALA A 150 -9.05 -10.80 -13.97
CA ALA A 150 -7.83 -10.32 -13.33
C ALA A 150 -6.99 -11.52 -12.85
N GLU A 151 -5.79 -11.66 -13.41
CA GLU A 151 -4.81 -12.68 -13.00
C GLU A 151 -3.64 -12.01 -12.27
N CYS A 152 -3.30 -12.50 -11.08
CA CYS A 152 -2.16 -12.05 -10.30
C CYS A 152 -0.95 -12.95 -10.55
N ARG A 153 0.18 -12.36 -10.97
CA ARG A 153 1.44 -13.08 -11.21
C ARG A 153 2.57 -12.52 -10.36
N CYS A 154 3.43 -13.39 -9.86
CA CYS A 154 4.60 -12.96 -9.09
C CYS A 154 5.56 -12.15 -9.96
N LEU A 155 6.19 -11.16 -9.34
CA LEU A 155 7.29 -10.45 -9.97
C LEU A 155 8.46 -11.40 -10.20
N PRO A 156 9.30 -11.13 -11.20
CA PRO A 156 10.46 -11.98 -11.43
C PRO A 156 11.37 -12.08 -10.20
N GLY A 157 11.76 -13.32 -9.87
CA GLY A 157 12.53 -13.64 -8.66
C GLY A 157 11.69 -13.70 -7.38
N PHE A 158 10.36 -13.71 -7.47
CA PHE A 158 9.45 -14.01 -6.36
C PHE A 158 8.62 -15.25 -6.69
N GLU A 159 8.26 -16.00 -5.64
CA GLU A 159 7.44 -17.20 -5.70
C GLU A 159 6.19 -17.02 -4.85
N SER A 160 5.15 -17.81 -5.13
CA SER A 160 3.89 -17.74 -4.37
C SER A 160 4.15 -17.95 -2.89
N ALA A 161 3.66 -17.04 -2.05
CA ALA A 161 3.78 -17.17 -0.60
C ALA A 161 2.89 -18.29 -0.02
N SER A 162 1.90 -18.77 -0.79
CA SER A 162 1.00 -19.85 -0.36
C SER A 162 0.96 -21.02 -1.35
N GLN A 163 0.89 -22.25 -0.82
CA GLN A 163 0.70 -23.47 -1.61
C GLN A 163 -0.72 -23.56 -2.23
N ARG A 164 -1.67 -22.76 -1.74
CA ARG A 164 -3.06 -22.75 -2.23
C ARG A 164 -3.31 -21.83 -3.43
N ASN A 165 -2.30 -21.13 -3.93
CA ASN A 165 -2.44 -20.18 -5.03
C ASN A 165 -3.56 -19.14 -4.79
N ASP A 166 -3.69 -18.70 -3.54
CA ASP A 166 -4.60 -17.61 -3.18
C ASP A 166 -4.00 -16.29 -3.66
N GLN A 167 -4.68 -15.61 -4.59
CA GLN A 167 -4.24 -14.37 -5.24
C GLN A 167 -3.91 -13.26 -4.22
N THR A 168 -4.50 -13.31 -3.02
CA THR A 168 -4.30 -12.32 -1.95
C THR A 168 -3.02 -12.55 -1.14
N SER A 169 -2.48 -13.77 -1.13
CA SER A 169 -1.30 -14.14 -0.32
C SER A 169 -0.02 -13.47 -0.81
N GLY A 170 0.00 -13.00 -2.05
CA GLY A 170 1.16 -12.36 -2.64
C GLY A 170 2.33 -13.32 -2.85
N CYS A 171 3.51 -12.73 -3.06
CA CYS A 171 4.71 -13.46 -3.41
C CYS A 171 5.86 -13.11 -2.46
N ALA A 172 6.57 -14.15 -2.03
CA ALA A 172 7.75 -14.06 -1.19
C ALA A 172 9.00 -14.42 -1.99
N ARG A 173 10.17 -14.06 -1.50
CA ARG A 173 11.43 -14.57 -2.02
C ARG A 173 11.88 -15.75 -1.17
N ASN A 174 12.35 -16.81 -1.82
CA ASN A 174 12.99 -17.93 -1.13
C ASN A 174 14.35 -17.54 -0.50
N LEU A 175 14.98 -16.47 -1.00
CA LEU A 175 16.28 -16.02 -0.54
C LEU A 175 16.19 -14.62 0.08
N VAL A 176 16.51 -14.54 1.39
CA VAL A 176 16.79 -13.27 2.08
C VAL A 176 18.20 -12.82 1.68
N ALA A 177 18.35 -12.40 0.42
CA ALA A 177 19.57 -11.72 0.00
C ALA A 177 19.60 -10.35 0.68
N ASN A 178 20.47 -10.18 1.66
CA ASN A 178 20.75 -8.87 2.24
C ASN A 178 21.46 -8.03 1.18
N PHE A 179 20.67 -7.26 0.40
CA PHE A 179 21.10 -6.49 -0.77
C PHE A 179 22.31 -5.56 -0.57
N CYS A 180 22.74 -5.31 0.67
CA CYS A 180 23.88 -4.45 0.96
C CYS A 180 24.70 -4.79 2.22
N LYS A 181 24.36 -5.82 3.01
CA LYS A 181 25.09 -6.06 4.27
C LYS A 181 26.29 -6.97 4.15
N ASP A 182 26.39 -7.76 3.10
CA ASP A 182 27.61 -8.47 2.77
C ASP A 182 27.82 -8.34 1.27
N LYS A 183 29.02 -7.91 0.86
CA LYS A 183 29.58 -8.40 -0.40
C LYS A 183 29.83 -9.90 -0.22
N ASN A 184 28.79 -10.69 -0.02
CA ASN A 184 28.90 -12.13 -0.16
C ASN A 184 29.22 -12.34 -1.63
N GLU A 185 30.42 -12.86 -1.88
CA GLU A 185 30.95 -13.21 -3.22
C GLU A 185 30.02 -14.16 -4.00
N ASN A 186 28.95 -14.64 -3.35
CA ASN A 186 28.01 -15.64 -3.84
C ASN A 186 26.73 -15.09 -4.48
N PHE A 187 26.53 -13.77 -4.60
CA PHE A 187 25.32 -13.21 -5.22
C PHE A 187 25.62 -12.18 -6.30
N THR A 188 25.09 -12.41 -7.51
CA THR A 188 25.05 -11.41 -8.57
C THR A 188 23.66 -10.81 -8.65
N TYR A 189 23.59 -9.47 -8.71
CA TYR A 189 22.34 -8.75 -8.81
C TYR A 189 22.11 -8.31 -10.25
N THR A 190 20.92 -8.57 -10.76
CA THR A 190 20.50 -8.17 -12.11
C THR A 190 19.12 -7.53 -12.06
N MET A 191 18.81 -6.72 -13.07
CA MET A 191 17.50 -6.10 -13.22
C MET A 191 16.77 -6.77 -14.38
N GLN A 192 15.55 -7.26 -14.15
CA GLN A 192 14.71 -7.83 -15.21
C GLN A 192 13.66 -6.83 -15.68
N ASP A 193 13.50 -6.73 -17.01
CA ASP A 193 12.56 -5.81 -17.66
C ASP A 193 11.14 -6.41 -17.66
N LEU A 194 10.18 -5.61 -17.21
CA LEU A 194 8.75 -5.90 -17.25
C LEU A 194 8.03 -4.77 -18.02
N PRO A 195 7.86 -4.91 -19.34
CA PRO A 195 7.29 -3.86 -20.19
C PRO A 195 5.80 -3.62 -19.91
N SER A 196 5.32 -2.45 -20.31
CA SER A 196 3.92 -2.04 -20.23
C SER A 196 3.35 -2.15 -18.82
N THR A 197 4.15 -1.75 -17.83
CA THR A 197 3.77 -1.80 -16.41
C THR A 197 3.48 -0.40 -15.92
N VAL A 198 2.33 -0.24 -15.27
CA VAL A 198 1.95 1.00 -14.58
C VAL A 198 2.13 0.82 -13.09
N TRP A 199 2.59 1.89 -12.44
CA TRP A 199 2.74 1.94 -11.00
C TRP A 199 1.84 3.04 -10.44
N GLU A 200 0.99 2.67 -9.49
CA GLU A 200 0.10 3.60 -8.79
C GLU A 200 0.65 4.02 -7.41
N ASN A 201 1.88 3.60 -7.03
CA ASN A 201 2.53 4.05 -5.81
C ASN A 201 3.29 5.36 -6.03
N VAL A 202 3.52 6.05 -4.91
CA VAL A 202 4.40 7.20 -4.86
C VAL A 202 5.86 6.72 -4.76
N PRO A 203 6.72 7.01 -5.75
CA PRO A 203 8.13 6.63 -5.69
C PRO A 203 8.84 7.42 -4.58
N TYR A 204 9.79 6.80 -3.89
CA TYR A 204 10.54 7.51 -2.85
C TYR A 204 11.60 8.46 -3.44
N LEU A 205 12.00 8.25 -4.70
CA LEU A 205 12.94 9.10 -5.41
C LEU A 205 12.66 9.11 -6.91
N VAL A 206 12.70 10.30 -7.50
CA VAL A 206 12.56 10.53 -8.94
C VAL A 206 13.87 11.09 -9.47
N LEU A 207 14.43 10.44 -10.50
CA LEU A 207 15.63 10.89 -11.19
C LEU A 207 15.33 11.14 -12.65
N THR A 208 15.90 12.21 -13.20
CA THR A 208 15.89 12.46 -14.64
C THR A 208 17.08 11.76 -15.26
N LEU A 209 16.85 10.60 -15.87
CA LEU A 209 17.85 9.79 -16.55
C LEU A 209 17.34 9.46 -17.94
N GLU A 210 18.05 9.91 -18.96
CA GLU A 210 17.67 9.69 -20.37
C GLU A 210 17.80 8.23 -20.80
N ASP A 211 18.69 7.48 -20.16
CA ASP A 211 19.00 6.10 -20.49
C ASP A 211 18.42 5.11 -19.47
N LYS A 212 17.81 4.05 -20.00
CA LYS A 212 17.27 2.92 -19.23
C LYS A 212 18.37 2.19 -18.48
N GLU A 213 19.53 1.98 -19.10
CA GLU A 213 20.64 1.25 -18.47
C GLU A 213 21.26 2.08 -17.34
N ALA A 214 21.38 3.40 -17.51
CA ALA A 214 21.71 4.29 -16.41
C ALA A 214 20.72 4.17 -15.22
N CYS A 215 19.42 4.09 -15.48
CA CYS A 215 18.41 3.88 -14.42
C CYS A 215 18.57 2.53 -13.72
N LYS A 216 18.86 1.45 -14.47
CA LYS A 216 19.16 0.12 -13.90
C LYS A 216 20.38 0.19 -12.99
N GLN A 217 21.47 0.76 -13.47
CA GLN A 217 22.73 0.83 -12.73
C GLN A 217 22.55 1.63 -11.44
N ALA A 218 21.87 2.77 -11.54
CA ALA A 218 21.64 3.63 -10.39
C ALA A 218 20.75 2.95 -9.32
N CYS A 219 19.81 2.08 -9.73
CA CYS A 219 19.05 1.24 -8.79
C CYS A 219 19.86 0.04 -8.26
N LEU A 220 20.78 -0.52 -9.04
CA LEU A 220 21.66 -1.60 -8.60
C LEU A 220 22.62 -1.14 -7.50
N GLU A 221 23.15 0.08 -7.62
CA GLU A 221 24.02 0.73 -6.63
C GLU A 221 23.29 1.15 -5.35
N ASP A 222 21.98 1.31 -5.42
CA ASP A 222 21.15 1.69 -4.28
C ASP A 222 20.62 0.46 -3.52
N CYS A 223 20.99 0.37 -2.26
CA CYS A 223 20.58 -0.67 -1.32
C CYS A 223 19.07 -0.74 -1.10
N ASN A 224 18.43 0.42 -1.08
CA ASN A 224 17.00 0.55 -0.80
C ASN A 224 16.18 0.36 -2.08
N CYS A 225 16.78 0.58 -3.25
CA CYS A 225 16.13 0.32 -4.51
C CYS A 225 15.94 -1.19 -4.74
N LYS A 226 14.68 -1.56 -4.98
CA LYS A 226 14.24 -2.95 -5.24
C LYS A 226 13.57 -3.08 -6.60
N ALA A 227 13.11 -1.97 -7.14
CA ALA A 227 12.70 -1.84 -8.52
C ALA A 227 12.76 -0.37 -8.94
N ALA A 228 12.68 -0.12 -10.24
CA ALA A 228 12.52 1.21 -10.79
C ALA A 228 11.51 1.20 -11.94
N LEU A 229 10.72 2.26 -12.10
CA LEU A 229 9.91 2.48 -13.30
C LEU A 229 10.66 3.45 -14.20
N PHE A 230 10.90 3.03 -15.44
CA PHE A 230 11.51 3.87 -16.46
C PHE A 230 10.47 4.29 -17.49
N ASN A 231 10.39 5.59 -17.74
CA ASN A 231 9.59 6.17 -18.81
C ASN A 231 10.34 7.37 -19.40
N HIS A 232 10.79 7.25 -20.64
CA HIS A 232 11.38 8.32 -21.48
C HIS A 232 12.01 9.49 -20.69
N GLY A 233 13.18 9.27 -20.09
CA GLY A 233 13.90 10.32 -19.35
C GLY A 233 13.62 10.37 -17.84
N SER A 234 12.63 9.62 -17.35
CA SER A 234 12.27 9.56 -15.93
C SER A 234 12.51 8.16 -15.36
N CYS A 235 13.22 8.11 -14.23
CA CYS A 235 13.54 6.91 -13.46
C CYS A 235 12.95 7.05 -12.05
N LEU A 236 11.87 6.34 -11.77
CA LEU A 236 11.16 6.35 -10.49
C LEU A 236 11.63 5.15 -9.67
N ARG A 237 12.29 5.37 -8.52
CA ARG A 237 12.80 4.27 -7.70
C ARG A 237 11.82 3.84 -6.63
N GLU A 238 11.81 2.53 -6.38
CA GLU A 238 10.82 1.87 -5.53
C GLU A 238 11.50 0.93 -4.52
N ARG A 239 10.98 0.94 -3.29
CA ARG A 239 11.46 0.13 -2.16
C ARG A 239 10.49 -1.02 -1.89
N LEU A 240 10.94 -2.05 -1.18
CA LEU A 240 10.04 -3.10 -0.70
C LEU A 240 9.09 -2.56 0.40
N PRO A 241 7.88 -3.12 0.54
CA PRO A 241 7.26 -4.11 -0.34
C PRO A 241 6.78 -3.47 -1.66
N LEU A 242 6.88 -4.22 -2.75
CA LEU A 242 6.47 -3.70 -4.07
C LEU A 242 4.97 -3.93 -4.25
N ARG A 243 4.19 -2.87 -4.46
CA ARG A 243 2.71 -2.91 -4.54
C ARG A 243 2.16 -2.27 -5.81
N TYR A 244 0.87 -2.51 -6.10
CA TYR A 244 0.04 -1.85 -7.13
C TYR A 244 0.63 -1.81 -8.54
N ARG A 245 1.01 -2.98 -9.06
CA ARG A 245 1.42 -3.10 -10.46
C ARG A 245 0.31 -3.66 -11.30
N ARG A 246 0.03 -2.97 -12.40
CA ARG A 246 -0.86 -3.45 -13.44
C ARG A 246 -0.12 -3.45 -14.78
N ARG A 247 -0.29 -4.52 -15.55
CA ARG A 247 0.08 -4.49 -16.96
C ARG A 247 -1.00 -3.76 -17.77
N GLN A 248 -0.57 -2.75 -18.49
CA GLN A 248 -1.40 -1.98 -19.40
C GLN A 248 -0.67 -1.77 -20.71
N MET A 249 -1.10 -2.48 -21.76
CA MET A 249 -0.41 -2.53 -23.06
C MET A 249 -0.31 -1.18 -23.78
N THR A 250 -1.10 -0.17 -23.38
CA THR A 250 -1.07 1.17 -23.97
C THR A 250 0.09 2.04 -23.48
N THR A 251 0.86 1.59 -22.49
CA THR A 251 1.95 2.37 -21.89
C THR A 251 3.32 1.92 -22.39
N SER A 252 4.23 2.87 -22.59
CA SER A 252 5.65 2.64 -22.91
C SER A 252 6.53 2.46 -21.67
N ASN A 253 5.93 2.51 -20.48
CA ASN A 253 6.62 2.36 -19.20
C ASN A 253 7.24 0.96 -19.08
N ILE A 254 8.45 0.89 -18.53
CA ILE A 254 9.15 -0.37 -18.26
C ILE A 254 9.47 -0.42 -16.78
N ALA A 255 8.94 -1.43 -16.09
CA ALA A 255 9.36 -1.72 -14.72
C ALA A 255 10.64 -2.56 -14.75
N LEU A 256 11.63 -2.17 -13.97
CA LEU A 256 12.93 -2.79 -13.83
C LEU A 256 12.97 -3.43 -12.44
N ILE A 257 13.06 -4.76 -12.35
CA ILE A 257 12.94 -5.50 -11.08
C ILE A 257 14.30 -6.02 -10.63
N LYS A 258 14.75 -5.64 -9.43
CA LYS A 258 16.04 -6.07 -8.88
C LYS A 258 15.96 -7.50 -8.35
N GLY A 259 16.53 -8.46 -9.07
CA GLY A 259 16.69 -9.85 -8.66
C GLY A 259 18.11 -10.13 -8.17
N GLY A 260 18.26 -11.12 -7.28
CA GLY A 260 19.56 -11.68 -6.92
C GLY A 260 19.61 -13.14 -7.36
N ILE A 261 20.70 -13.54 -8.02
CA ILE A 261 20.96 -14.93 -8.40
C ILE A 261 22.11 -15.43 -7.52
N SER A 262 21.91 -16.56 -6.86
CA SER A 262 22.98 -17.25 -6.13
C SER A 262 23.94 -17.88 -7.15
N THR A 263 25.25 -17.66 -6.98
CA THR A 263 26.27 -18.25 -7.86
C THR A 263 26.67 -19.68 -7.46
N THR A 264 26.16 -20.19 -6.34
CA THR A 264 26.34 -21.60 -5.93
C THR A 264 25.27 -22.46 -6.58
N ALA A 265 25.70 -23.44 -7.38
CA ALA A 265 24.82 -24.46 -7.96
C ALA A 265 24.05 -25.19 -6.85
N PRO A 266 22.78 -25.57 -7.07
CA PRO A 266 22.06 -26.40 -6.09
C PRO A 266 22.84 -27.70 -5.90
N GLU A 267 23.31 -27.96 -4.68
CA GLU A 267 23.81 -29.28 -4.31
C GLU A 267 22.67 -30.28 -4.55
N ILE A 268 22.86 -31.15 -5.54
CA ILE A 268 22.01 -32.31 -5.74
C ILE A 268 22.37 -33.25 -4.59
N ASP A 269 21.58 -33.20 -3.52
CA ASP A 269 21.60 -34.24 -2.49
C ASP A 269 21.23 -35.57 -3.16
N THR A 270 22.28 -36.29 -3.55
CA THR A 270 22.19 -37.68 -3.97
C THR A 270 21.97 -38.49 -2.71
N ILE A 271 20.70 -38.80 -2.44
CA ILE A 271 20.31 -39.76 -1.42
C ILE A 271 20.84 -41.13 -1.88
N SER A 272 21.93 -41.59 -1.25
CA SER A 272 22.41 -42.97 -1.30
C SER A 272 21.77 -43.83 -0.22
#